data_AF-A0A7X7FJ28-F1
#
_entry.id   AF-A0A7X7FJ28-F1
#
_cell.length_a   1.000
_cell.length_b   1.000
_cell.length_c   1.000
_cell.angle_alpha   90.00
_cell.angle_beta   90.00
_cell.angle_gamma   90.00
#
_symmetry.space_group_name_H-M   'P 1'
#
loop_
_entity.id
_entity.type
_entity.pdbx_description
1 polymer ?
#
loop_
_entity_poly.entity_id
_entity_poly.type
_entity_poly.pdbx_seq_one_letter_code
_entity_poly.pdbx_strand_id
1 'polypeptide(L)'
;MLACRCLALCCVFALSSVAAVAADIPKPPRPDSANPVNYVEWINRTMGAGVKENAARVYRDAYEEFEPYEGDLGEVLDGPWSDNPKVAEWLAINRGAMKEFGQAAKMRECVFPLDDEASKGDPRLNSMLTSVLLPNLQPHRQLCKALIAEGYQAWQKGDRKTLITNAVAVIRSGQHLDNTPILIQRLVAVNVQVTGYAALREAMKLSDKPDTLAREVLVQLR
;
A
#
# COMPACT_ATOMS: atom_id res chain seq x y z
N MET A 1 37.37 -32.04 17.75
CA MET A 1 35.99 -32.49 17.54
C MET A 1 35.04 -31.41 18.05
N LEU A 2 34.72 -30.42 17.23
CA LEU A 2 33.70 -29.41 17.54
C LEU A 2 32.37 -29.88 16.93
N ALA A 3 31.40 -30.17 17.81
CA ALA A 3 30.06 -30.58 17.41
C ALA A 3 29.28 -29.35 16.89
N CYS A 4 28.99 -29.39 15.59
CA CYS A 4 28.16 -28.43 14.86
C CYS A 4 26.71 -28.53 15.35
N ARG A 5 26.28 -27.59 16.20
CA ARG A 5 24.88 -27.46 16.63
C ARG A 5 24.08 -26.68 15.58
N CYS A 6 23.67 -27.37 14.52
CA CYS A 6 22.56 -26.92 13.67
C CYS A 6 21.24 -27.04 14.44
N LEU A 7 20.91 -26.02 15.23
CA LEU A 7 19.53 -25.84 15.70
C LEU A 7 18.70 -25.28 14.55
N ALA A 8 18.03 -26.19 13.84
CA ALA A 8 16.96 -25.87 12.91
C ALA A 8 15.81 -25.24 13.70
N LEU A 9 15.83 -23.91 13.83
CA LEU A 9 14.71 -23.12 14.31
C LEU A 9 13.65 -23.09 13.20
N CYS A 10 12.85 -24.13 13.10
CA CYS A 10 11.58 -24.10 12.38
C CYS A 10 10.63 -23.16 13.15
N CYS A 11 10.80 -21.85 12.99
CA CYS A 11 9.81 -20.86 13.36
C CYS A 11 8.58 -21.10 12.49
N VAL A 12 7.64 -21.89 13.03
CA VAL A 12 6.25 -21.91 12.61
C VAL A 12 5.74 -20.48 12.79
N PHE A 13 5.83 -19.68 11.74
CA PHE A 13 5.03 -18.47 11.62
C PHE A 13 3.58 -18.95 11.58
N ALA A 14 2.96 -19.01 12.76
CA ALA A 14 1.52 -19.04 12.87
C ALA A 14 1.05 -17.73 12.22
N LEU A 15 0.74 -17.81 10.92
CA LEU A 15 -0.13 -16.90 10.20
C LEU A 15 -1.41 -16.87 11.02
N SER A 16 -1.45 -15.96 12.00
CA SER A 16 -2.68 -15.51 12.58
C SER A 16 -3.38 -14.85 11.41
N SER A 17 -4.20 -15.61 10.71
CA SER A 17 -5.23 -15.09 9.84
C SER A 17 -6.02 -14.15 10.73
N VAL A 18 -5.64 -12.86 10.70
CA VAL A 18 -6.54 -11.79 11.06
C VAL A 18 -7.69 -12.06 10.13
N ALA A 19 -8.73 -12.71 10.64
CA ALA A 19 -10.02 -12.75 10.01
C ALA A 19 -10.42 -11.28 9.99
N ALA A 20 -9.95 -10.56 8.97
CA ALA A 20 -10.64 -9.40 8.48
C ALA A 20 -12.05 -9.91 8.37
N VAL A 21 -12.91 -9.44 9.28
CA VAL A 21 -14.33 -9.65 9.18
C VAL A 21 -14.62 -9.02 7.83
N ALA A 22 -14.64 -9.85 6.79
CA ALA A 22 -15.15 -9.45 5.50
C ALA A 22 -16.54 -9.00 5.87
N ALA A 23 -16.74 -7.68 5.97
CA ALA A 23 -18.05 -7.13 6.20
C ALA A 23 -18.94 -7.85 5.22
N ASP A 24 -20.00 -8.51 5.69
CA ASP A 24 -20.89 -9.30 4.83
C ASP A 24 -21.39 -8.35 3.75
N ILE A 25 -20.70 -8.31 2.61
CA ILE A 25 -21.03 -7.40 1.52
C ILE A 25 -22.39 -7.93 1.05
N PRO A 26 -23.46 -7.13 1.16
CA PRO A 26 -24.76 -7.54 0.67
C PRO A 26 -24.64 -8.06 -0.75
N LYS A 27 -25.35 -9.16 -1.07
CA LYS A 27 -25.35 -9.68 -2.44
C LYS A 27 -25.83 -8.58 -3.40
N PRO A 28 -25.17 -8.40 -4.56
CA PRO A 28 -25.62 -7.43 -5.54
C PRO A 28 -27.07 -7.71 -5.95
N PRO A 29 -27.88 -6.67 -6.19
CA PRO A 29 -29.21 -6.83 -6.76
C PRO A 29 -29.14 -7.67 -8.05
N ARG A 30 -30.15 -8.50 -8.30
CA ARG A 30 -30.23 -9.23 -9.58
C ARG A 30 -30.46 -8.21 -10.71
N PRO A 31 -29.87 -8.42 -11.90
CA PRO A 31 -30.19 -7.60 -13.07
C PRO A 31 -31.70 -7.66 -13.37
N ASP A 32 -32.32 -6.49 -13.54
CA ASP A 32 -33.70 -6.33 -13.98
C ASP A 32 -33.70 -5.30 -15.13
N SER A 33 -34.19 -5.71 -16.30
CA SER A 33 -34.27 -4.82 -17.46
C SER A 33 -35.35 -3.74 -17.33
N ALA A 34 -36.39 -3.98 -16.52
CA ALA A 34 -37.43 -2.98 -16.26
C ALA A 34 -36.97 -1.92 -15.26
N ASN A 35 -36.07 -2.30 -14.33
CA ASN A 35 -35.50 -1.44 -13.31
C ASN A 35 -33.96 -1.58 -13.31
N PRO A 36 -33.26 -0.96 -14.27
CA PRO A 36 -31.81 -1.11 -14.39
C PRO A 36 -31.10 -0.62 -13.11
N VAL A 37 -30.17 -1.43 -12.62
CA VAL A 37 -29.40 -1.15 -11.42
C VAL A 37 -28.09 -0.47 -11.81
N ASN A 38 -27.82 0.71 -11.24
CA ASN A 38 -26.49 1.30 -11.29
C ASN A 38 -25.57 0.58 -10.28
N TYR A 39 -24.81 -0.42 -10.75
CA TYR A 39 -23.92 -1.21 -9.90
C TYR A 39 -22.76 -0.40 -9.32
N VAL A 40 -22.30 0.65 -10.01
CA VAL A 40 -21.25 1.55 -9.53
C VAL A 40 -21.74 2.31 -8.31
N GLU A 41 -22.92 2.94 -8.41
CA GLU A 41 -23.56 3.63 -7.30
C GLU A 41 -23.89 2.66 -6.14
N TRP A 42 -24.42 1.48 -6.47
CA TRP A 42 -24.71 0.46 -5.47
C TRP A 42 -23.45 0.02 -4.71
N ILE A 43 -22.33 -0.23 -5.39
CA ILE A 43 -21.04 -0.57 -4.75
C ILE A 43 -20.57 0.58 -3.86
N ASN A 44 -20.53 1.82 -4.38
CA ASN A 44 -20.07 2.98 -3.64
C ASN A 44 -20.88 3.21 -2.37
N ARG A 45 -22.21 3.12 -2.48
CA ARG A 45 -23.13 3.25 -1.34
C ARG A 45 -22.95 2.12 -0.34
N THR A 46 -22.83 0.89 -0.82
CA THR A 46 -22.77 -0.30 0.04
C THR A 46 -21.45 -0.39 0.80
N MET A 47 -20.32 -0.17 0.11
CA MET A 47 -19.00 -0.21 0.73
C MET A 47 -18.70 1.05 1.53
N GLY A 48 -19.19 2.22 1.10
CA GLY A 48 -19.02 3.48 1.81
C GLY A 48 -19.98 3.69 2.98
N ALA A 49 -20.96 2.81 3.18
CA ALA A 49 -21.94 2.93 4.25
C ALA A 49 -21.27 2.97 5.63
N GLY A 50 -21.49 4.06 6.38
CA GLY A 50 -20.97 4.21 7.75
C GLY A 50 -19.52 4.69 7.86
N VAL A 51 -18.82 4.90 6.74
CA VAL A 51 -17.46 5.45 6.75
C VAL A 51 -17.51 6.96 6.99
N LYS A 52 -17.12 7.41 8.19
CA LYS A 52 -17.05 8.84 8.55
C LYS A 52 -15.75 9.49 8.10
N GLU A 53 -14.65 8.77 8.25
CA GLU A 53 -13.30 9.20 7.88
C GLU A 53 -12.72 8.20 6.89
N ASN A 54 -12.63 8.60 5.63
CA ASN A 54 -12.20 7.71 4.55
C ASN A 54 -10.76 8.00 4.14
N ALA A 55 -9.87 7.02 4.33
CA ALA A 55 -8.47 7.13 3.93
C ALA A 55 -8.29 7.39 2.44
N ALA A 56 -9.24 6.95 1.59
CA ALA A 56 -9.17 7.17 0.15
C ALA A 56 -9.10 8.66 -0.24
N ARG A 57 -9.71 9.56 0.55
CA ARG A 57 -9.59 11.00 0.32
C ARG A 57 -8.17 11.48 0.57
N VAL A 58 -7.61 11.15 1.74
CA VAL A 58 -6.24 11.55 2.12
C VAL A 58 -5.20 10.96 1.18
N TYR A 59 -5.43 9.74 0.66
CA TYR A 59 -4.60 9.19 -0.40
C TYR A 59 -4.65 10.01 -1.69
N ARG A 60 -5.83 10.50 -2.11
CA ARG A 60 -5.93 11.32 -3.32
C ARG A 60 -5.22 12.65 -3.16
N ASP A 61 -5.37 13.30 -2.01
CA ASP A 61 -4.65 14.53 -1.68
C ASP A 61 -3.13 14.30 -1.83
N ALA A 62 -2.63 13.20 -1.27
CA ALA A 62 -1.24 12.79 -1.44
C ALA A 62 -0.84 12.50 -2.90
N TYR A 63 -1.74 11.93 -3.72
CA TYR A 63 -1.46 11.67 -5.14
C TYR A 63 -1.42 12.94 -5.98
N GLU A 64 -2.25 13.93 -5.66
CA GLU A 64 -2.31 15.22 -6.36
C GLU A 64 -1.06 16.06 -6.09
N GLU A 65 -0.49 15.97 -4.88
CA GLU A 65 0.76 16.64 -4.52
C GLU A 65 2.01 15.90 -5.04
N PHE A 66 1.88 14.61 -5.37
CA PHE A 66 3.04 13.77 -5.69
C PHE A 66 3.61 14.05 -7.08
N GLU A 67 4.91 14.37 -7.15
CA GLU A 67 5.67 14.48 -8.38
C GLU A 67 6.29 13.11 -8.75
N PRO A 68 5.83 12.48 -9.86
CA PRO A 68 6.35 11.18 -10.27
C PRO A 68 7.85 11.22 -10.59
N TYR A 69 8.55 10.15 -10.26
CA TYR A 69 9.94 9.99 -10.70
C TYR A 69 9.98 9.67 -12.20
N GLU A 70 10.71 10.49 -12.97
CA GLU A 70 10.84 10.33 -14.43
C GLU A 70 11.92 9.30 -14.84
N GLY A 71 12.78 8.88 -13.91
CA GLY A 71 13.83 7.89 -14.18
C GLY A 71 13.36 6.43 -14.05
N ASP A 72 14.26 5.50 -14.39
CA ASP A 72 14.01 4.09 -14.10
C ASP A 72 14.06 3.85 -12.59
N LEU A 73 12.90 3.53 -12.02
CA LEU A 73 12.78 3.15 -10.62
C LEU A 73 13.37 1.77 -10.32
N GLY A 74 13.68 0.94 -11.33
CA GLY A 74 14.33 -0.36 -11.17
C GLY A 74 15.66 -0.23 -10.41
N GLU A 75 16.50 0.70 -10.82
CA GLU A 75 17.77 1.00 -10.13
C GLU A 75 17.55 1.56 -8.71
N VAL A 76 16.39 2.16 -8.46
CA VAL A 76 15.96 2.70 -7.15
C VAL A 76 15.31 1.61 -6.27
N LEU A 77 15.23 0.35 -6.71
CA LEU A 77 14.56 -0.75 -5.99
C LEU A 77 15.43 -1.96 -5.67
N ASP A 78 16.71 -1.95 -6.05
CA ASP A 78 17.60 -3.10 -5.85
C ASP A 78 18.45 -3.11 -4.55
N GLY A 79 18.22 -2.16 -3.64
CA GLY A 79 18.82 -2.02 -2.30
C GLY A 79 20.35 -1.77 -2.24
N PRO A 80 20.88 -1.22 -1.13
CA PRO A 80 20.35 -0.13 -0.30
C PRO A 80 20.68 1.26 -0.90
N TRP A 81 19.68 2.12 -1.02
CA TRP A 81 19.62 3.30 -1.93
C TRP A 81 20.14 4.64 -1.38
N SER A 82 21.24 4.62 -0.66
CA SER A 82 21.66 5.81 0.07
C SER A 82 22.30 6.92 -0.73
N ASP A 83 22.93 6.57 -1.84
CA ASP A 83 23.96 7.44 -2.40
C ASP A 83 23.55 8.03 -3.75
N ASN A 84 22.31 7.83 -4.20
CA ASN A 84 21.82 8.44 -5.44
C ASN A 84 21.28 9.86 -5.16
N PRO A 85 21.97 10.93 -5.60
CA PRO A 85 21.56 12.31 -5.30
C PRO A 85 20.22 12.69 -5.93
N LYS A 86 19.91 12.13 -7.11
CA LYS A 86 18.63 12.37 -7.79
C LYS A 86 17.45 11.82 -7.01
N VAL A 87 17.63 10.65 -6.39
CA VAL A 87 16.62 10.05 -5.51
C VAL A 87 16.46 10.89 -4.25
N ALA A 88 17.55 11.35 -3.64
CA ALA A 88 17.48 12.20 -2.45
C ALA A 88 16.74 13.54 -2.73
N GLU A 89 16.99 14.16 -3.87
CA GLU A 89 16.29 15.37 -4.32
C GLU A 89 14.80 15.10 -4.56
N TRP A 90 14.48 14.05 -5.31
CA TRP A 90 13.09 13.64 -5.56
C TRP A 90 12.32 13.32 -4.26
N LEU A 91 12.95 12.63 -3.31
CA LEU A 91 12.36 12.38 -2.00
C LEU A 91 12.14 13.68 -1.22
N ALA A 92 13.02 14.67 -1.34
CA ALA A 92 12.87 15.96 -0.67
C ALA A 92 11.65 16.74 -1.18
N ILE A 93 11.42 16.73 -2.50
CA ILE A 93 10.25 17.35 -3.14
C ILE A 93 8.96 16.68 -2.64
N ASN A 94 8.95 15.35 -2.55
CA ASN A 94 7.75 14.56 -2.26
C ASN A 94 7.45 14.34 -0.77
N ARG A 95 8.13 15.02 0.15
CA ARG A 95 7.93 14.80 1.61
C ARG A 95 6.51 15.09 2.08
N GLY A 96 5.84 16.09 1.51
CA GLY A 96 4.44 16.42 1.82
C GLY A 96 3.52 15.25 1.51
N ALA A 97 3.49 14.85 0.23
CA ALA A 97 2.75 13.70 -0.26
C ALA A 97 3.03 12.41 0.52
N MET A 98 4.31 12.11 0.81
CA MET A 98 4.68 10.93 1.60
C MET A 98 4.13 10.96 3.03
N LYS A 99 4.12 12.13 3.66
CA LYS A 99 3.54 12.31 5.01
C LYS A 99 2.03 12.09 4.98
N GLU A 100 1.33 12.66 4.01
CA GLU A 100 -0.12 12.47 3.85
C GLU A 100 -0.47 11.00 3.54
N PHE A 101 0.31 10.35 2.66
CA PHE A 101 0.18 8.92 2.40
C PHE A 101 0.37 8.09 3.67
N GLY A 102 1.38 8.40 4.47
CA GLY A 102 1.63 7.75 5.76
C GLY A 102 0.51 7.99 6.78
N GLN A 103 -0.14 9.15 6.74
CA GLN A 103 -1.34 9.42 7.54
C GLN A 103 -2.53 8.59 7.07
N ALA A 104 -2.80 8.56 5.76
CA ALA A 104 -3.86 7.74 5.17
C ALA A 104 -3.67 6.25 5.52
N ALA A 105 -2.43 5.75 5.47
CA ALA A 105 -2.11 4.37 5.83
C ALA A 105 -2.35 4.01 7.31
N LYS A 106 -2.48 4.99 8.21
CA LYS A 106 -2.82 4.77 9.63
C LYS A 106 -4.32 4.82 9.90
N MET A 107 -5.11 5.31 8.95
CA MET A 107 -6.56 5.34 9.07
C MET A 107 -7.11 3.91 8.95
N ARG A 108 -8.24 3.66 9.60
CA ARG A 108 -8.83 2.32 9.69
C ARG A 108 -9.65 1.95 8.46
N GLU A 109 -10.44 2.90 7.97
CA GLU A 109 -11.44 2.67 6.93
C GLU A 109 -10.97 3.31 5.62
N CYS A 110 -10.95 2.53 4.54
CA CYS A 110 -10.58 3.00 3.21
C CYS A 110 -11.52 2.41 2.16
N VAL A 111 -12.26 3.28 1.48
CA VAL A 111 -13.16 2.90 0.39
C VAL A 111 -12.87 3.82 -0.78
N PHE A 112 -12.17 3.30 -1.78
CA PHE A 112 -11.96 4.01 -3.03
C PHE A 112 -13.28 4.00 -3.81
N PRO A 113 -13.93 5.17 -4.02
CA PRO A 113 -15.13 5.21 -4.83
C PRO A 113 -14.78 4.80 -6.26
N LEU A 114 -15.67 4.04 -6.87
CA LEU A 114 -15.67 3.83 -8.31
C LEU A 114 -16.12 5.15 -8.95
N ASP A 115 -15.23 5.81 -9.69
CA ASP A 115 -15.54 7.08 -10.34
C ASP A 115 -16.50 6.87 -11.51
N ASP A 116 -17.66 7.51 -11.45
CA ASP A 116 -18.63 7.53 -12.55
C ASP A 116 -18.31 8.62 -13.60
N GLU A 117 -17.30 9.46 -13.33
CA GLU A 117 -16.83 10.52 -14.25
C GLU A 117 -16.24 9.94 -15.54
N ALA A 118 -15.60 8.76 -15.48
CA ALA A 118 -15.16 8.03 -16.66
C ALA A 118 -16.32 7.60 -17.57
N SER A 119 -17.55 7.56 -17.05
CA SER A 119 -18.79 7.26 -17.77
C SER A 119 -19.38 8.48 -18.49
N LYS A 120 -18.89 9.70 -18.20
CA LYS A 120 -19.42 10.94 -18.79
C LYS A 120 -18.84 11.27 -20.17
N GLY A 121 -17.76 10.59 -20.59
CA GLY A 121 -17.17 10.67 -21.93
C GLY A 121 -17.39 9.39 -22.72
N ASP A 122 -17.89 9.51 -23.95
CA ASP A 122 -18.16 8.46 -24.95
C ASP A 122 -18.67 7.09 -24.39
N PRO A 123 -19.97 6.79 -24.50
CA PRO A 123 -20.56 5.49 -24.10
C PRO A 123 -19.89 4.25 -24.68
N ARG A 124 -19.08 4.38 -25.76
CA ARG A 124 -18.34 3.30 -26.41
C ARG A 124 -16.97 3.05 -25.77
N LEU A 125 -16.38 4.06 -25.14
CA LEU A 125 -15.21 3.90 -24.29
C LEU A 125 -15.71 3.42 -22.93
N ASN A 126 -15.98 2.11 -22.86
CA ASN A 126 -16.33 1.38 -21.64
C ASN A 126 -15.70 2.04 -20.41
N SER A 127 -16.52 2.63 -19.52
CA SER A 127 -16.06 3.14 -18.23
C SER A 127 -15.32 2.06 -17.43
N MET A 128 -15.56 0.78 -17.74
CA MET A 128 -14.81 -0.37 -17.25
C MET A 128 -13.32 -0.40 -17.68
N LEU A 129 -12.97 0.02 -18.90
CA LEU A 129 -11.56 0.03 -19.36
C LEU A 129 -10.81 1.24 -18.79
N THR A 130 -11.44 2.41 -18.71
CA THR A 130 -10.85 3.62 -18.12
C THR A 130 -10.69 3.48 -16.60
N SER A 131 -11.65 2.83 -15.93
CA SER A 131 -11.52 2.40 -14.52
C SER A 131 -10.55 1.25 -14.32
N VAL A 132 -10.12 0.54 -15.37
CA VAL A 132 -8.99 -0.42 -15.34
C VAL A 132 -7.64 0.29 -15.56
N LEU A 133 -7.61 1.42 -16.28
CA LEU A 133 -6.40 2.24 -16.47
C LEU A 133 -5.97 3.00 -15.20
N LEU A 134 -6.81 3.01 -14.15
CA LEU A 134 -6.50 3.35 -12.76
C LEU A 134 -5.38 4.37 -12.57
N PRO A 135 -5.63 5.67 -12.89
CA PRO A 135 -4.62 6.73 -12.77
C PRO A 135 -4.01 6.79 -11.36
N ASN A 136 -4.77 6.39 -10.34
CA ASN A 136 -4.35 6.41 -8.93
C ASN A 136 -3.37 5.28 -8.54
N LEU A 137 -3.24 4.21 -9.34
CA LEU A 137 -2.36 3.09 -8.99
C LEU A 137 -0.88 3.39 -9.25
N GLN A 138 -0.57 4.20 -10.27
CA GLN A 138 0.80 4.62 -10.54
C GLN A 138 1.39 5.44 -9.38
N PRO A 139 0.75 6.53 -8.90
CA PRO A 139 1.28 7.33 -7.81
C PRO A 139 1.29 6.53 -6.51
N HIS A 140 0.29 5.67 -6.26
CA HIS A 140 0.33 4.78 -5.09
C HIS A 140 1.57 3.90 -5.06
N ARG A 141 1.91 3.23 -6.18
CA ARG A 141 3.11 2.39 -6.26
C ARG A 141 4.38 3.21 -6.08
N GLN A 142 4.48 4.39 -6.71
CA GLN A 142 5.67 5.22 -6.59
C GLN A 142 5.84 5.81 -5.18
N LEU A 143 4.77 6.24 -4.51
CA LEU A 143 4.80 6.67 -3.11
C LEU A 143 5.24 5.55 -2.17
N CYS A 144 4.77 4.32 -2.40
CA CYS A 144 5.26 3.16 -1.63
C CYS A 144 6.78 2.99 -1.79
N LYS A 145 7.29 3.13 -3.02
CA LYS A 145 8.73 3.06 -3.29
C LYS A 145 9.49 4.22 -2.67
N ALA A 146 8.94 5.44 -2.70
CA ALA A 146 9.53 6.63 -2.09
C ALA A 146 9.69 6.47 -0.56
N LEU A 147 8.64 6.00 0.12
CA LEU A 147 8.68 5.69 1.56
C LEU A 147 9.77 4.66 1.90
N ILE A 148 9.88 3.61 1.09
CA ILE A 148 10.89 2.59 1.29
C ILE A 148 12.29 3.17 1.04
N ALA A 149 12.49 3.96 -0.02
CA ALA A 149 13.75 4.64 -0.32
C ALA A 149 14.20 5.58 0.81
N GLU A 150 13.31 6.43 1.31
CA GLU A 150 13.56 7.29 2.47
C GLU A 150 13.94 6.47 3.70
N GLY A 151 13.25 5.35 3.93
CA GLY A 151 13.53 4.42 5.02
C GLY A 151 14.99 3.94 5.03
N TYR A 152 15.52 3.50 3.89
CA TYR A 152 16.92 3.07 3.83
C TYR A 152 17.91 4.23 3.92
N GLN A 153 17.61 5.41 3.36
CA GLN A 153 18.44 6.60 3.55
C GLN A 153 18.54 6.99 5.03
N ALA A 154 17.43 6.89 5.77
CA ALA A 154 17.40 7.12 7.21
C ALA A 154 18.15 6.02 7.98
N TRP A 155 17.98 4.76 7.58
CA TRP A 155 18.65 3.62 8.21
C TRP A 155 20.17 3.77 8.22
N GLN A 156 20.76 4.21 7.11
CA GLN A 156 22.20 4.40 7.04
C GLN A 156 22.73 5.54 7.91
N LYS A 157 21.88 6.52 8.22
CA LYS A 157 22.18 7.59 9.18
C LYS A 157 21.96 7.15 10.63
N GLY A 158 21.66 5.86 10.86
CA GLY A 158 21.40 5.28 12.17
C GLY A 158 19.93 5.31 12.59
N ASP A 159 19.04 5.91 11.81
CA ASP A 159 17.60 5.96 12.12
C ASP A 159 16.87 4.74 11.56
N ARG A 160 16.90 3.66 12.36
CA ARG A 160 16.24 2.40 12.02
C ARG A 160 14.71 2.50 12.06
N LYS A 161 14.15 3.44 12.82
CA LYS A 161 12.70 3.53 13.08
C LYS A 161 11.94 4.01 11.85
N THR A 162 12.54 4.88 11.05
CA THR A 162 11.91 5.41 9.83
C THR A 162 11.65 4.31 8.81
N LEU A 163 12.61 3.40 8.55
CA LEU A 163 12.38 2.26 7.65
C LEU A 163 11.22 1.36 8.10
N ILE A 164 11.15 1.04 9.39
CA ILE A 164 10.06 0.22 9.94
C ILE A 164 8.71 0.92 9.74
N THR A 165 8.64 2.19 10.12
CA THR A 165 7.41 2.99 10.05
C THR A 165 6.91 3.09 8.61
N ASN A 166 7.82 3.37 7.68
CA ASN A 166 7.50 3.49 6.26
C ASN A 166 7.07 2.15 5.66
N ALA A 167 7.76 1.06 5.98
CA ALA A 167 7.37 -0.27 5.50
C ALA A 167 6.01 -0.73 6.04
N VAL A 168 5.69 -0.42 7.30
CA VAL A 168 4.36 -0.70 7.88
C VAL A 168 3.28 0.14 7.19
N ALA A 169 3.53 1.41 6.89
CA ALA A 169 2.62 2.24 6.10
C ALA A 169 2.34 1.63 4.71
N VAL A 170 3.38 1.12 4.02
CA VAL A 170 3.22 0.43 2.73
C VAL A 170 2.41 -0.86 2.84
N ILE A 171 2.60 -1.65 3.90
CA ILE A 171 1.81 -2.87 4.13
C ILE A 171 0.34 -2.53 4.36
N ARG A 172 0.06 -1.52 5.20
CA ARG A 172 -1.31 -1.06 5.50
C ARG A 172 -2.00 -0.45 4.28
N SER A 173 -1.27 0.31 3.44
CA SER A 173 -1.83 0.84 2.20
C SER A 173 -2.22 -0.27 1.23
N GLY A 174 -1.43 -1.35 1.17
CA GLY A 174 -1.82 -2.56 0.45
C GLY A 174 -3.07 -3.23 1.03
N GLN A 175 -3.22 -3.30 2.36
CA GLN A 175 -4.44 -3.83 2.98
C GLN A 175 -5.68 -3.02 2.58
N HIS A 176 -5.56 -1.69 2.51
CA HIS A 176 -6.63 -0.83 1.98
C HIS A 176 -7.01 -1.19 0.53
N LEU A 177 -6.02 -1.46 -0.33
CA LEU A 177 -6.27 -1.86 -1.71
C LEU A 177 -6.83 -3.29 -1.84
N ASP A 178 -6.46 -4.22 -0.96
CA ASP A 178 -6.98 -5.61 -1.03
C ASP A 178 -8.47 -5.71 -0.65
N ASN A 179 -8.97 -4.74 0.13
CA ASN A 179 -10.38 -4.65 0.51
C ASN A 179 -11.28 -4.05 -0.59
N THR A 180 -10.74 -3.77 -1.78
CA THR A 180 -11.49 -3.20 -2.90
C THR A 180 -12.15 -4.29 -3.76
N PRO A 181 -13.25 -3.99 -4.48
CA PRO A 181 -13.90 -4.96 -5.35
C PRO A 181 -13.18 -5.13 -6.71
N ILE A 182 -12.14 -4.34 -6.99
CA ILE A 182 -11.46 -4.31 -8.28
C ILE A 182 -10.23 -5.24 -8.25
N LEU A 183 -10.25 -6.30 -9.08
CA LEU A 183 -9.17 -7.30 -9.14
C LEU A 183 -7.77 -6.69 -9.33
N ILE A 184 -7.60 -5.72 -10.24
CA ILE A 184 -6.30 -5.12 -10.51
C ILE A 184 -5.77 -4.29 -9.32
N GLN A 185 -6.65 -3.68 -8.51
CA GLN A 185 -6.24 -3.01 -7.26
C GLN A 185 -5.72 -4.04 -6.25
N ARG A 186 -6.35 -5.20 -6.15
CA ARG A 186 -5.89 -6.32 -5.31
C ARG A 186 -4.56 -6.91 -5.77
N LEU A 187 -4.31 -6.99 -7.08
CA LEU A 187 -3.00 -7.39 -7.60
C LEU A 187 -1.90 -6.38 -7.21
N VAL A 188 -2.20 -5.07 -7.28
CA VAL A 188 -1.27 -4.05 -6.78
C VAL A 188 -1.09 -4.14 -5.27
N ALA A 189 -2.15 -4.41 -4.50
CA ALA A 189 -2.09 -4.63 -3.06
C ALA A 189 -1.03 -5.66 -2.69
N VAL A 190 -1.05 -6.83 -3.34
CA VAL A 190 -0.06 -7.89 -3.12
C VAL A 190 1.35 -7.39 -3.43
N ASN A 191 1.55 -6.68 -4.55
CA ASN A 191 2.86 -6.18 -4.94
C ASN A 191 3.44 -5.16 -3.93
N VAL A 192 2.62 -4.21 -3.45
CA VAL A 192 3.08 -3.21 -2.47
C VAL A 192 3.34 -3.86 -1.11
N GLN A 193 2.51 -4.80 -0.67
CA GLN A 193 2.74 -5.56 0.56
C GLN A 193 4.05 -6.36 0.49
N VAL A 194 4.32 -7.04 -0.64
CA VAL A 194 5.58 -7.75 -0.86
C VAL A 194 6.77 -6.80 -0.73
N THR A 195 6.67 -5.58 -1.29
CA THR A 195 7.71 -4.55 -1.15
C THR A 195 7.95 -4.18 0.32
N GLY A 196 6.89 -3.91 1.08
CA GLY A 196 7.00 -3.60 2.51
C GLY A 196 7.60 -4.74 3.34
N TYR A 197 7.14 -5.98 3.12
CA TYR A 197 7.70 -7.16 3.79
C TYR A 197 9.16 -7.44 3.40
N ALA A 198 9.52 -7.23 2.14
CA ALA A 198 10.90 -7.39 1.67
C ALA A 198 11.83 -6.39 2.37
N ALA A 199 11.41 -5.13 2.50
CA ALA A 199 12.17 -4.11 3.23
C ALA A 199 12.35 -4.45 4.72
N LEU A 200 11.29 -4.91 5.39
CA LEU A 200 11.38 -5.36 6.78
C LEU A 200 12.31 -6.58 6.92
N ARG A 201 12.24 -7.55 6.00
CA ARG A 201 13.12 -8.72 6.00
C ARG A 201 14.59 -8.31 5.84
N GLU A 202 14.88 -7.38 4.94
CA GLU A 202 16.23 -6.88 4.73
C GLU A 202 16.74 -6.12 5.96
N ALA A 203 15.90 -5.27 6.57
CA ALA A 203 16.20 -4.61 7.83
C ALA A 203 16.57 -5.60 8.96
N MET A 204 15.89 -6.77 9.03
CA MET A 204 16.25 -7.83 9.98
C MET A 204 17.64 -8.41 9.70
N LYS A 205 18.00 -8.64 8.43
CA LYS A 205 19.33 -9.16 8.06
C LYS A 205 20.44 -8.15 8.39
N LEU A 206 20.17 -6.86 8.23
CA LEU A 206 21.12 -5.78 8.47
C LEU A 206 21.24 -5.36 9.93
N SER A 207 20.34 -5.82 10.81
CA SER A 207 20.33 -5.42 12.23
C SER A 207 21.22 -6.32 13.08
N ASP A 208 22.02 -5.70 13.96
CA ASP A 208 22.80 -6.42 14.98
C ASP A 208 21.91 -7.08 16.06
N LYS A 209 20.63 -6.68 16.14
CA LYS A 209 19.65 -7.13 17.13
C LYS A 209 18.32 -7.48 16.45
N PRO A 210 18.26 -8.50 15.59
CA PRO A 210 17.08 -8.82 14.79
C PRO A 210 15.85 -9.13 15.67
N ASP A 211 16.01 -9.80 16.81
CA ASP A 211 14.89 -10.11 17.71
C ASP A 211 14.24 -8.87 18.33
N THR A 212 15.03 -7.84 18.63
CA THR A 212 14.51 -6.58 19.17
C THR A 212 13.72 -5.85 18.07
N LEU A 213 14.30 -5.78 16.87
CA LEU A 213 13.64 -5.18 15.70
C LEU A 213 12.33 -5.90 15.37
N ALA A 214 12.30 -7.24 15.42
CA ALA A 214 11.11 -8.03 15.17
C ALA A 214 9.97 -7.70 16.14
N ARG A 215 10.28 -7.50 17.43
CA ARG A 215 9.29 -7.06 18.43
C ARG A 215 8.75 -5.67 18.11
N GLU A 216 9.61 -4.74 17.71
CA GLU A 216 9.19 -3.39 17.32
C GLU A 216 8.25 -3.41 16.11
N VAL A 217 8.58 -4.20 15.08
CA VAL A 217 7.72 -4.43 13.91
C VAL A 217 6.36 -5.00 14.33
N LEU A 218 6.35 -6.02 15.20
CA LEU A 218 5.11 -6.63 15.68
C LEU A 218 4.23 -5.64 16.47
N VAL A 219 4.84 -4.72 17.22
CA VAL A 219 4.09 -3.65 17.91
C VAL A 219 3.47 -2.69 16.89
N GLN A 220 4.19 -2.34 15.82
CA GLN A 220 3.67 -1.41 14.81
C GLN A 220 2.62 -2.03 13.88
N LEU A 221 2.64 -3.35 13.66
CA LEU A 221 1.66 -4.06 12.83
C LEU A 221 0.33 -4.31 13.54
N ARG A 222 0.29 -4.24 14.86
CA ARG A 222 -0.94 -4.28 15.65
C ARG A 222 -1.75 -2.99 15.48
#